data_AF-A0A0M2NDJ8-F1
#
_entry.id   AF-A0A0M2NDJ8-F1
#
_cell.length_a   1.000
_cell.length_b   1.000
_cell.length_c   1.000
_cell.angle_alpha   90.00
_cell.angle_beta   90.00
_cell.angle_gamma   90.00
#
_symmetry.space_group_name_H-M   'P 1'
#
loop_
_entity.id
_entity.type
_entity.pdbx_description
1 polymer ?
#
loop_
_entity_poly.entity_id
_entity_poly.type
_entity_poly.pdbx_seq_one_letter_code
_entity_poly.pdbx_strand_id
1 'polypeptide(L)'
;MDGAFNFMMLFDIFIAVYLLYYAIKGSGKAYENDYPAEMQEEHCKMLRRFCWIAGVPLLVLSILEYTSSEGITSIWSIISIVYILTCVVVYFVMFRVKFKEYLRNPRKNLPKK
;
A
#
# COMPACT_ATOMS: atom_id res chain seq x y z
N MET A 1 6.36 25.29 12.50
CA MET A 1 5.35 24.31 12.02
C MET A 1 5.56 23.95 10.55
N ASP A 2 6.18 24.81 9.74
CA ASP A 2 6.40 24.57 8.30
C ASP A 2 7.33 23.39 7.96
N GLY A 3 8.35 23.12 8.79
CA GLY A 3 9.27 22.01 8.55
C GLY A 3 8.64 20.62 8.67
N ALA A 4 7.68 20.44 9.58
CA ALA A 4 6.99 19.16 9.78
C ALA A 4 5.98 18.88 8.65
N PHE A 5 5.32 19.91 8.14
CA PHE A 5 4.42 19.80 6.99
C PHE A 5 5.18 19.42 5.71
N ASN A 6 6.29 20.11 5.43
CA ASN A 6 7.13 19.81 4.28
C ASN A 6 7.71 18.39 4.36
N PHE A 7 8.08 17.93 5.57
CA PHE A 7 8.54 16.56 5.77
C PHE A 7 7.45 15.52 5.49
N MET A 8 6.24 15.71 6.04
CA MET A 8 5.13 14.78 5.87
C MET A 8 4.72 14.65 4.40
N MET A 9 4.62 15.77 3.68
CA MET A 9 4.31 15.78 2.26
C MET A 9 5.39 15.11 1.41
N LEU A 10 6.67 15.41 1.65
CA LEU A 10 7.78 14.73 0.96
C LEU A 10 7.78 13.23 1.23
N PHE A 11 7.45 12.84 2.46
CA PHE A 11 7.35 11.44 2.86
C PHE A 11 6.20 10.73 2.15
N ASP A 12 5.03 11.35 2.02
CA ASP A 12 3.90 10.79 1.29
C ASP A 12 4.19 10.64 -0.20
N ILE A 13 4.83 11.64 -0.82
CA ILE A 13 5.30 11.54 -2.21
C ILE A 13 6.29 10.39 -2.35
N PHE A 14 7.24 10.26 -1.41
CA PHE A 14 8.22 9.18 -1.43
C PHE A 14 7.56 7.80 -1.33
N ILE A 15 6.58 7.63 -0.42
CA ILE A 15 5.79 6.41 -0.32
C ILE A 15 5.03 6.13 -1.61
N ALA A 16 4.36 7.14 -2.17
CA ALA A 16 3.59 6.98 -3.39
C ALA A 16 4.47 6.53 -4.56
N VAL A 17 5.63 7.18 -4.74
CA VAL A 17 6.62 6.79 -5.77
C VAL A 17 7.15 5.38 -5.52
N TYR A 18 7.44 5.03 -4.26
CA TYR A 18 7.89 3.69 -3.90
C TYR A 18 6.84 2.63 -4.23
N LEU A 19 5.58 2.85 -3.86
CA LEU A 19 4.47 1.96 -4.20
C LEU A 19 4.35 1.79 -5.72
N LEU A 20 4.37 2.90 -6.47
CA LEU A 20 4.29 2.87 -7.93
C LEU A 20 5.48 2.16 -8.58
N TYR A 21 6.70 2.36 -8.06
CA TYR A 21 7.89 1.65 -8.53
C TYR A 21 7.69 0.13 -8.44
N TYR A 22 7.22 -0.38 -7.30
CA TYR A 22 6.92 -1.81 -7.16
C TYR A 22 5.68 -2.23 -7.95
N ALA A 23 4.70 -1.35 -8.15
CA ALA A 23 3.52 -1.62 -8.98
C ALA A 23 3.90 -1.84 -10.45
N ILE A 24 4.85 -1.03 -10.96
CA ILE A 24 5.38 -1.14 -12.33
C ILE A 24 6.29 -2.37 -12.43
N LYS A 25 7.30 -2.46 -11.57
CA LYS A 25 8.32 -3.53 -11.57
C LYS A 25 7.71 -4.92 -11.36
N GLY A 26 6.64 -5.02 -10.57
CA GLY A 26 5.93 -6.27 -10.30
C GLY A 26 6.76 -7.38 -9.63
N SER A 27 7.94 -7.03 -9.11
CA SER A 27 8.92 -7.96 -8.52
C SER A 27 9.86 -7.23 -7.55
N GLY A 28 10.57 -7.99 -6.70
CA GLY A 28 11.54 -7.50 -5.72
C GLY A 28 11.12 -7.75 -4.27
N LYS A 29 11.85 -7.17 -3.31
CA LYS A 29 11.70 -7.44 -1.87
C LYS A 29 10.29 -7.27 -1.31
N ALA A 30 9.48 -6.36 -1.87
CA ALA A 30 8.09 -6.20 -1.45
C ALA A 30 7.21 -7.43 -1.75
N TYR A 31 7.61 -8.25 -2.72
CA TYR A 31 6.90 -9.45 -3.18
C TYR A 31 7.55 -10.75 -2.68
N GLU A 32 8.74 -10.68 -2.09
CA GLU A 32 9.39 -11.82 -1.45
C GLU A 32 8.59 -12.21 -0.19
N ASN A 33 8.15 -13.46 -0.14
CA ASN A 33 7.40 -14.01 0.99
C ASN A 33 7.62 -15.52 1.07
N ASP A 34 7.49 -16.07 2.27
CA ASP A 34 7.60 -17.51 2.54
C ASP A 34 6.24 -18.23 2.39
N TYR A 35 5.32 -17.66 1.60
CA TYR A 35 4.01 -18.28 1.39
C TYR A 35 4.13 -19.49 0.44
N PRO A 36 3.20 -20.45 0.53
CA PRO A 36 3.10 -21.54 -0.44
C PRO A 36 2.96 -21.00 -1.86
N ALA A 37 3.54 -21.66 -2.86
CA ALA A 37 3.58 -21.17 -4.26
C ALA A 37 2.19 -20.76 -4.80
N GLU A 38 1.15 -21.53 -4.45
CA GLU A 38 -0.25 -21.25 -4.82
C GLU A 38 -0.79 -19.93 -4.22
N MET A 39 -0.40 -19.60 -3.00
CA MET A 39 -0.75 -18.35 -2.32
C MET A 39 0.14 -17.18 -2.77
N GLN A 40 1.42 -17.46 -3.03
CA GLN A 40 2.42 -16.45 -3.35
C GLN A 40 2.07 -15.72 -4.66
N GLU A 41 1.73 -16.43 -5.73
CA GLU A 41 1.41 -15.79 -7.01
C GLU A 41 0.16 -14.90 -6.90
N GLU A 42 -0.88 -15.39 -6.24
CA GLU A 42 -2.11 -14.62 -6.01
C GLU A 42 -1.89 -13.42 -5.10
N HIS A 43 -1.11 -13.59 -4.04
CA HIS A 43 -0.75 -12.52 -3.12
C HIS A 43 0.03 -11.43 -3.84
N CYS A 44 1.02 -11.79 -4.67
CA CYS A 44 1.79 -10.84 -5.46
C CYS A 44 0.92 -10.05 -6.45
N LYS A 45 -0.03 -10.71 -7.13
CA LYS A 45 -1.01 -10.02 -7.99
C LYS A 45 -1.88 -9.04 -7.20
N MET A 46 -2.34 -9.43 -6.01
CA MET A 46 -3.16 -8.59 -5.15
C MET A 46 -2.37 -7.39 -4.60
N LEU A 47 -1.14 -7.60 -4.14
CA LEU A 47 -0.23 -6.56 -3.68
C LEU A 47 0.09 -5.58 -4.80
N ARG A 48 0.32 -6.06 -6.03
CA ARG A 48 0.56 -5.19 -7.20
C ARG A 48 -0.63 -4.27 -7.48
N ARG A 49 -1.86 -4.80 -7.42
CA ARG A 49 -3.09 -4.00 -7.56
C ARG A 49 -3.22 -2.99 -6.44
N PHE A 50 -2.92 -3.38 -5.20
CA PHE A 50 -2.89 -2.46 -4.06
C PHE A 50 -1.89 -1.33 -4.28
N CYS A 51 -0.66 -1.63 -4.72
CA CYS A 51 0.34 -0.60 -4.99
C CYS A 51 -0.11 0.41 -6.07
N TRP A 52 -0.84 -0.04 -7.10
CA TRP A 52 -1.45 0.86 -8.09
C TRP A 52 -2.56 1.73 -7.48
N ILE A 53 -3.50 1.11 -6.76
CA ILE A 53 -4.68 1.78 -6.20
C ILE A 53 -4.29 2.73 -5.06
N ALA A 54 -3.30 2.39 -4.26
CA ALA A 54 -2.79 3.26 -3.21
C ALA A 54 -1.85 4.33 -3.78
N GLY A 55 -0.91 3.93 -4.65
CA GLY A 55 0.16 4.80 -5.13
C GLY A 55 -0.29 5.93 -6.04
N VAL A 56 -1.14 5.68 -7.05
CA VAL A 56 -1.56 6.73 -8.01
C VAL A 56 -2.36 7.83 -7.31
N PRO A 57 -3.43 7.51 -6.56
CA PRO A 57 -4.26 8.54 -5.95
C PRO A 57 -3.55 9.23 -4.79
N LEU A 58 -2.70 8.53 -4.02
CA LEU A 58 -1.87 9.17 -3.00
C LEU A 58 -0.93 10.21 -3.63
N LEU A 59 -0.27 9.89 -4.75
CA LEU A 59 0.59 10.85 -5.44
C LEU A 59 -0.18 12.10 -5.91
N VAL A 60 -1.38 11.89 -6.47
CA VAL A 60 -2.25 12.99 -6.91
C VAL A 60 -2.68 13.86 -5.72
N LEU A 61 -3.10 13.24 -4.62
CA LEU A 61 -3.52 13.96 -3.41
C LEU A 61 -2.35 14.74 -2.79
N SER A 62 -1.14 14.17 -2.74
CA SER A 62 0.05 14.88 -2.23
C SER A 62 0.43 16.09 -3.11
N ILE A 63 0.24 16.00 -4.43
CA ILE A 63 0.45 17.15 -5.34
C ILE A 63 -0.61 18.23 -5.10
N LEU A 64 -1.88 17.84 -4.92
CA LEU A 64 -2.96 18.79 -4.60
C LEU A 64 -2.72 19.49 -3.25
N GLU A 65 -2.27 18.73 -2.26
CA GLU A 65 -1.89 19.25 -0.94
C GLU A 65 -0.74 20.28 -1.07
N TYR A 66 0.27 20.01 -1.90
CA TYR A 66 1.34 20.97 -2.18
C TYR A 66 0.83 22.28 -2.79
N THR A 67 -0.21 22.23 -3.63
CA THR A 67 -0.81 23.45 -4.21
C THR A 67 -1.73 24.20 -3.25
N SER A 68 -2.09 23.59 -2.11
CA SER A 68 -2.96 24.22 -1.12
C SER A 68 -2.15 25.05 -0.11
N SER A 69 -2.57 26.28 0.14
CA SER A 69 -1.90 27.23 1.04
C SER A 69 -2.12 26.95 2.53
N GLU A 70 -2.86 25.90 2.88
CA GLU A 70 -3.39 25.67 4.24
C GLU A 70 -2.66 24.57 5.03
N GLY A 71 -1.56 24.01 4.53
CA GLY A 71 -0.74 23.09 5.32
C GLY A 71 -1.48 21.80 5.72
N ILE A 72 -1.17 21.26 6.91
CA ILE A 72 -1.78 20.03 7.47
C ILE A 72 -3.29 20.18 7.73
N THR A 73 -3.79 21.40 7.90
CA THR A 73 -5.23 21.69 8.07
C THR A 73 -6.00 21.70 6.76
N SER A 74 -5.30 21.52 5.64
CA SER A 74 -5.92 21.39 4.32
C SER A 74 -6.85 20.19 4.30
N ILE A 75 -8.04 20.38 3.72
CA ILE A 75 -9.00 19.32 3.46
C ILE A 75 -8.34 18.17 2.66
N TRP A 76 -7.35 18.47 1.82
CA TRP A 76 -6.61 17.48 1.03
C TRP A 76 -5.78 16.53 1.90
N SER A 77 -5.13 17.02 2.96
CA SER A 77 -4.36 16.21 3.91
C SER A 77 -5.27 15.24 4.68
N ILE A 78 -6.46 15.70 5.09
CA ILE A 78 -7.42 14.84 5.77
C ILE A 78 -7.92 13.74 4.83
N ILE A 79 -8.22 14.10 3.57
CA ILE A 79 -8.64 13.14 2.54
C ILE A 79 -7.54 12.11 2.27
N SER A 80 -6.28 12.51 2.15
CA SER A 80 -5.16 11.59 1.88
C SER A 80 -4.96 10.57 3.01
N ILE A 81 -5.05 11.01 4.27
CA ILE A 81 -4.97 10.14 5.45
C ILE A 81 -6.14 9.15 5.48
N VAL A 82 -7.37 9.63 5.32
CA VAL A 82 -8.55 8.74 5.32
C VAL A 82 -8.48 7.74 4.17
N TYR A 83 -8.02 8.20 3.00
CA TYR A 83 -7.86 7.36 1.82
C TYR A 83 -6.85 6.24 2.05
N ILE A 84 -5.63 6.55 2.50
CA ILE A 84 -4.59 5.54 2.68
C ILE A 84 -4.97 4.52 3.75
N LEU A 85 -5.60 4.97 4.85
CA LEU A 85 -6.11 4.08 5.90
C LEU A 85 -7.19 3.15 5.34
N THR A 86 -8.11 3.67 4.54
CA THR A 86 -9.15 2.86 3.89
C THR A 86 -8.54 1.83 2.96
N CYS A 87 -7.55 2.20 2.14
CA CYS A 87 -6.85 1.27 1.27
C CYS A 87 -6.17 0.14 2.06
N VAL A 88 -5.49 0.45 3.17
CA VAL A 88 -4.83 -0.54 4.02
C VAL A 88 -5.83 -1.49 4.66
N VAL A 89 -6.94 -0.97 5.21
CA VAL A 89 -8.00 -1.79 5.82
C VAL A 89 -8.64 -2.71 4.78
N VAL A 90 -9.00 -2.17 3.61
CA VAL A 90 -9.60 -2.96 2.52
C VAL A 90 -8.64 -4.05 2.04
N TYR A 91 -7.36 -3.72 1.87
CA TYR A 91 -6.34 -4.70 1.51
C TYR A 91 -6.22 -5.81 2.55
N PHE A 92 -6.19 -5.46 3.84
CA PHE A 92 -6.09 -6.43 4.92
C PHE A 92 -7.33 -7.34 5.01
N VAL A 93 -8.52 -6.77 4.85
CA VAL A 93 -9.77 -7.54 4.81
C VAL A 93 -9.79 -8.48 3.62
N MET A 94 -9.46 -8.01 2.41
CA MET A 94 -9.37 -8.87 1.22
C MET A 94 -8.33 -9.97 1.38
N PHE A 95 -7.16 -9.67 1.93
CA PHE A 95 -6.13 -10.65 2.24
C PHE A 95 -6.64 -11.72 3.19
N ARG A 96 -7.27 -11.30 4.31
CA ARG A 96 -7.80 -12.22 5.31
C ARG A 96 -8.94 -13.09 4.80
N VAL A 97 -9.84 -12.53 3.98
CA VAL A 97 -10.96 -13.28 3.40
C VAL A 97 -10.44 -14.27 2.35
N LYS A 98 -9.58 -13.82 1.44
CA LYS A 98 -9.08 -14.64 0.34
C LYS A 98 -8.15 -15.76 0.81
N PHE A 99 -7.28 -15.47 1.77
CA PHE A 99 -6.30 -16.43 2.29
C PHE A 99 -6.71 -17.10 3.60
N LYS A 100 -7.99 -16.98 4.01
CA LYS A 100 -8.50 -17.55 5.27
C LYS A 100 -8.18 -19.04 5.41
N GLU A 101 -8.29 -19.80 4.32
CA GLU A 101 -8.03 -21.24 4.33
C GLU A 101 -6.55 -21.58 4.51
N TYR A 102 -5.66 -20.82 3.86
CA TYR A 102 -4.21 -20.94 4.03
C TYR A 102 -3.76 -20.55 5.44
N LEU A 103 -4.38 -19.51 6.02
CA LEU A 103 -4.13 -19.05 7.39
C LEU A 103 -4.71 -19.99 8.46
N ARG A 104 -5.75 -20.76 8.13
CA ARG A 104 -6.41 -21.69 9.08
C ARG A 104 -5.56 -22.92 9.39
N ASN A 105 -4.77 -23.42 8.43
CA ASN A 105 -3.94 -24.61 8.57
C ASN A 105 -2.49 -24.40 8.08
N PRO A 106 -1.68 -23.61 8.80
CA PRO A 106 -0.32 -23.28 8.38
C PRO A 106 0.59 -24.50 8.20
N ARG A 107 0.37 -25.59 8.95
CA ARG A 107 1.19 -26.81 8.87
C ARG A 107 0.94 -27.70 7.64
N LYS A 108 -0.21 -27.57 6.98
CA LYS A 108 -0.58 -28.44 5.85
C LYS A 108 -0.01 -27.96 4.52
N ASN A 109 0.35 -26.68 4.46
CA ASN A 109 0.73 -25.97 3.23
C ASN A 109 2.22 -25.57 3.23
N LEU A 110 2.97 -25.89 4.28
CA LEU A 110 4.42 -25.74 4.27
C LEU A 110 5.00 -26.70 3.20
N PRO A 111 5.95 -26.24 2.36
CA PRO A 111 6.63 -27.14 1.45
C PRO A 111 7.23 -28.28 2.27
N LYS A 112 6.84 -29.52 1.95
CA LYS A 112 7.50 -30.70 2.51
C LYS A 112 8.95 -30.63 2.04
N LYS A 113 9.86 -30.33 2.98
CA LYS A 113 11.31 -30.45 2.75
C LYS A 113 11.67 -31.88 2.39
#